data_AF-A0A937X9C5-F1
#
_entry.id   AF-A0A937X9C5-F1
#
_cell.length_a   1.000
_cell.length_b   1.000
_cell.length_c   1.000
_cell.angle_alpha   90.00
_cell.angle_beta   90.00
_cell.angle_gamma   90.00
#
_symmetry.space_group_name_H-M   'P 1'
#
loop_
_entity.id
_entity.type
_entity.pdbx_description
1 polymer ?
#
loop_
_entity_poly.entity_id
_entity_poly.type
_entity_poly.pdbx_seq_one_letter_code
_entity_poly.pdbx_strand_id
1 'polypeptide(L)' 'SGAKVVGKVVKQMKGPKVIVYKMRPKKHYRKKRGHRQPFTRVMIESIKG' A
#
# COMPACT_ATOMS: atom_id res chain seq x y z
N SER A 1 -25.08 17.90 -3.94
CA SER A 1 -23.70 18.27 -4.32
C SER A 1 -22.94 18.53 -3.04
N GLY A 2 -21.99 17.67 -2.69
CA GLY A 2 -21.47 17.56 -1.32
C GLY A 2 -20.04 18.09 -1.12
N ALA A 3 -19.63 18.08 0.15
CA ALA A 3 -18.39 18.66 0.64
C ALA A 3 -17.13 18.18 -0.11
N LYS A 4 -16.21 19.10 -0.37
CA LYS A 4 -14.89 18.84 -0.98
C LYS A 4 -13.80 18.88 0.08
N VAL A 5 -12.94 17.87 0.10
CA VAL A 5 -11.78 17.80 0.97
C VAL A 5 -10.53 18.21 0.17
N VAL A 6 -9.81 19.22 0.65
CA VAL A 6 -8.52 19.64 0.10
C VAL A 6 -7.42 19.08 0.98
N GLY A 7 -6.45 18.41 0.36
CA GLY A 7 -5.29 17.85 1.04
C GLY A 7 -4.04 17.85 0.17
N LYS A 8 -2.89 17.85 0.83
CA LYS A 8 -1.57 17.90 0.21
C LYS A 8 -0.84 16.56 0.36
N VAL A 9 -0.17 16.14 -0.70
CA VAL A 9 0.69 14.94 -0.65
C VAL A 9 1.99 15.30 0.07
N VAL A 10 2.25 14.65 1.21
CA VAL A 10 3.45 14.91 2.02
C VAL A 10 4.61 14.05 1.55
N LYS A 11 4.37 12.75 1.33
CA LYS A 11 5.43 11.81 0.92
C LYS A 11 4.86 10.54 0.33
N GLN A 12 5.62 9.93 -0.56
CA GLN A 12 5.37 8.58 -1.06
C GLN A 12 6.40 7.62 -0.46
N MET A 13 5.94 6.51 0.11
CA MET A 13 6.80 5.55 0.81
C MET A 13 6.41 4.11 0.49
N LYS A 14 7.37 3.20 0.68
CA LYS A 14 7.14 1.76 0.61
C LYS A 14 6.94 1.21 2.02
N GLY A 15 5.85 0.48 2.22
CA GLY A 15 5.53 -0.16 3.49
C GLY A 15 6.48 -1.27 3.91
N PRO A 16 6.19 -1.91 5.05
CA PRO A 16 6.97 -3.03 5.55
C PRO A 16 6.99 -4.16 4.52
N LYS A 17 8.07 -4.95 4.56
CA LYS A 17 8.25 -6.08 3.63
C LYS A 17 7.38 -7.25 4.05
N VAL A 18 6.41 -7.59 3.22
CA VAL A 18 5.58 -8.78 3.37
C VAL A 18 6.21 -9.91 2.54
N ILE A 19 6.46 -11.06 3.17
CA ILE A 19 7.03 -12.23 2.49
C ILE A 19 5.89 -13.16 2.11
N VAL A 20 5.61 -13.27 0.80
CA VAL A 20 4.64 -14.24 0.27
C VAL A 20 5.39 -15.52 -0.08
N TYR A 21 5.13 -16.58 0.68
CA TYR A 21 5.64 -17.91 0.42
C TYR A 21 4.53 -18.80 -0.13
N LYS A 22 4.76 -19.42 -1.28
CA LYS A 22 3.86 -20.39 -1.90
C LYS A 22 4.57 -21.72 -2.04
N MET A 23 3.96 -22.78 -1.52
CA MET A 23 4.43 -24.15 -1.64
C MET A 23 3.30 -25.04 -2.15
N ARG A 24 3.61 -25.95 -3.09
CA ARG A 24 2.68 -27.01 -3.50
C ARG A 24 3.29 -28.38 -3.15
N PRO A 25 2.60 -29.23 -2.36
CA PRO A 25 3.10 -30.55 -2.01
C PRO A 25 3.36 -31.41 -3.24
N LYS A 26 4.43 -32.23 -3.22
CA LYS A 26 4.79 -33.23 -4.25
C LYS A 26 4.93 -32.71 -5.69
N LYS A 27 4.97 -31.38 -5.90
CA LYS A 27 5.15 -30.75 -7.21
C LYS A 27 6.49 -30.01 -7.36
N HIS A 28 7.41 -30.21 -6.42
CA HIS A 28 8.69 -29.50 -6.31
C HIS A 28 8.57 -27.97 -6.49
N TYR A 29 7.42 -27.40 -6.13
CA TYR A 29 7.12 -25.99 -6.33
C TYR A 29 7.21 -25.26 -5.00
N ARG A 30 8.19 -24.35 -4.92
CA ARG A 30 8.39 -23.41 -3.82
C ARG A 30 8.75 -22.06 -4.41
N LYS A 31 8.00 -21.00 -4.05
CA LYS A 31 8.31 -19.62 -4.43
C LYS A 31 8.24 -18.72 -3.21
N LYS A 32 9.28 -17.90 -3.02
CA LYS A 32 9.34 -16.84 -2.01
C LYS A 32 9.47 -15.51 -2.73
N ARG A 33 8.46 -14.63 -2.60
CA ARG A 33 8.50 -13.28 -3.16
C ARG A 33 8.28 -12.26 -2.06
N GLY A 34 9.14 -11.25 -2.00
CA GLY A 34 8.90 -10.08 -1.18
C GLY A 34 7.95 -9.11 -1.88
N HIS A 35 6.97 -8.59 -1.16
CA HIS A 35 6.14 -7.46 -1.58
C HIS A 35 6.32 -6.31 -0.61
N ARG A 36 6.45 -5.09 -1.15
CA ARG A 36 6.40 -3.85 -0.37
C ARG A 36 5.34 -2.98 -1.01
N GLN A 37 4.26 -2.72 -0.28
CA GLN A 37 3.17 -1.92 -0.82
C GLN A 37 3.58 -0.43 -0.87
N PRO A 38 3.52 0.23 -2.03
CA PRO A 38 3.66 1.67 -2.09
C PRO A 38 2.40 2.33 -1.53
N PHE A 39 2.56 3.38 -0.74
CA PHE A 39 1.46 4.20 -0.28
C PHE A 39 1.87 5.67 -0.19
N THR A 40 0.86 6.53 -0.26
CA THR A 40 1.03 7.98 -0.23
C THR A 40 0.49 8.51 1.08
N ARG A 41 1.31 9.23 1.83
CA ARG A 41 0.88 9.96 3.01
C ARG A 41 0.33 11.31 2.56
N VAL A 42 -0.96 11.52 2.80
CA VAL A 42 -1.67 12.76 2.50
C VAL A 42 -2.02 13.45 3.82
N MET A 43 -1.79 14.77 3.87
CA MET A 43 -2.26 15.62 4.95
C MET A 43 -3.54 16.33 4.48
N ILE A 44 -4.60 16.24 5.26
CA ILE A 44 -5.85 16.96 4.96
C ILE A 44 -5.72 18.37 5.53
N GLU A 45 -5.98 19.38 4.69
CA GLU A 45 -5.85 20.79 5.04
C GLU A 45 -7.21 21.44 5.33
N SER A 46 -8.26 21.10 4.55
CA SER A 46 -9.59 21.65 4.81
C SER A 46 -10.71 20.78 4.23
N ILE A 47 -11.89 20.91 4.83
CA ILE A 47 -13.14 20.31 4.35
C ILE A 47 -14.08 21.49 4.05
N LYS A 48 -14.49 21.66 2.79
CA LYS A 48 -15.44 22.68 2.35
C LYS A 48 -16.79 22.01 2.11
N GLY A 49 -17.74 22.25 3.01
CA GLY A 49 -19.13 21.79 2.92
C GLY A 49 -19.90 22.43 1.78
#